data_AF-A0A521JUQ9-F1
#
_entry.id   AF-A0A521JUQ9-F1
#
_cell.length_a   1.000
_cell.length_b   1.000
_cell.length_c   1.000
_cell.angle_alpha   90.00
_cell.angle_beta   90.00
_cell.angle_gamma   90.00
#
_symmetry.space_group_name_H-M   'P 1'
#
loop_
_entity.id
_entity.type
_entity.pdbx_description
1 polymer ?
#
loop_
_entity_poly.entity_id
_entity_poly.type
_entity_poly.pdbx_seq_one_letter_code
_entity_poly.pdbx_strand_id
1 'polypeptide(L)'
;MSVGLIVAWALTLQRRLNSEGNVRPENAIGKTASVYLRIPGNRAGAGKITLAVQGRTAEFNAMTDGEDLPTGTPVLVLSQLTSDTFVVARVGRESGLS
;
A
#
# COMPACT_ATOMS: atom_id res chain seq x y z
N MET A 1 10.03 -0.13 44.70
CA MET A 1 9.11 0.62 43.80
C MET A 1 9.91 1.75 43.18
N SER A 2 10.14 1.95 41.89
CA SER A 2 9.44 1.44 40.70
C SER A 2 10.22 1.82 39.42
N VAL A 3 11.55 1.66 39.36
CA VAL A 3 12.33 2.05 38.15
C VAL A 3 11.92 1.22 36.93
N GLY A 4 11.64 -0.07 37.10
CA GLY A 4 11.17 -0.95 36.02
C GLY A 4 9.82 -0.55 35.42
N LEU A 5 8.93 0.07 36.22
CA LEU A 5 7.63 0.54 35.72
C LEU A 5 7.78 1.77 34.83
N ILE A 6 8.74 2.66 35.10
CA ILE A 6 8.99 3.86 34.29
C ILE A 6 9.51 3.48 32.90
N VAL A 7 10.44 2.51 32.83
CA VAL A 7 10.98 2.01 31.56
C VAL A 7 9.90 1.24 30.78
N ALA A 8 9.08 0.43 31.45
CA ALA A 8 7.95 -0.24 30.81
C ALA A 8 6.93 0.77 30.24
N TRP A 9 6.63 1.85 30.97
CA TRP A 9 5.76 2.94 30.51
C TRP A 9 6.33 3.67 29.28
N ALA A 10 7.63 4.00 29.31
CA ALA A 10 8.33 4.65 28.20
C ALA A 10 8.35 3.79 26.93
N LEU A 11 8.57 2.47 27.07
CA LEU A 11 8.56 1.55 25.94
C LEU A 11 7.15 1.31 25.37
N THR A 12 6.10 1.37 26.19
CA THR A 12 4.71 1.33 25.68
C THR A 12 4.31 2.58 24.89
N LEU A 13 4.90 3.75 25.19
CA LEU A 13 4.70 4.95 24.38
C LEU A 13 5.26 4.77 22.96
N GLN A 14 6.43 4.11 22.85
CA GLN A 14 7.04 3.81 21.55
C GLN A 14 6.21 2.83 20.70
N ARG A 15 5.49 1.89 21.33
CA ARG A 15 4.63 0.92 20.59
C ARG A 15 3.41 1.57 19.94
N ARG A 16 3.01 2.77 20.35
CA ARG A 16 1.94 3.55 19.67
C ARG A 16 2.45 4.54 18.62
N LEU A 17 3.77 4.67 18.46
CA LEU A 17 4.39 5.59 17.50
C LEU A 17 4.75 4.93 16.16
N ASN A 18 4.58 3.62 16.00
CA ASN A 18 4.82 2.94 14.71
C ASN A 18 3.63 3.02 13.73
N SER A 19 2.66 3.90 13.97
CA SER A 19 1.56 4.17 13.02
C SER A 19 1.58 5.58 12.44
N GLU A 20 2.62 6.37 12.73
CA GLU A 20 2.82 7.70 12.13
C GLU A 20 3.89 7.67 11.04
N GLY A 21 3.78 6.71 10.12
CA GLY A 21 4.25 6.93 8.76
C GLY A 21 3.24 7.82 8.04
N ASN A 22 3.26 9.13 8.32
CA ASN A 22 2.39 10.14 7.69
C ASN A 22 2.76 10.38 6.21
N VAL A 23 2.88 9.32 5.40
CA VAL A 23 2.60 9.45 3.98
C VAL A 23 1.09 9.47 3.93
N ARG A 24 0.48 10.66 3.81
CA ARG A 24 -0.97 10.84 3.67
C ARG A 24 -1.48 9.95 2.51
N PRO A 25 -1.89 8.70 2.77
CA PRO A 25 -2.22 7.72 1.74
C PRO A 25 -3.63 7.98 1.20
N GLU A 26 -4.34 8.90 1.85
CA GLU A 26 -5.61 9.52 1.45
C GLU A 26 -5.59 10.08 0.02
N ASN A 27 -4.42 10.38 -0.57
CA ASN A 27 -4.31 10.78 -1.98
C ASN A 27 -4.00 9.63 -2.96
N ALA A 28 -3.80 8.41 -2.47
CA ALA A 28 -3.47 7.26 -3.32
C ALA A 28 -4.71 6.60 -3.92
N ILE A 29 -5.84 6.61 -3.20
CA ILE A 29 -7.09 6.01 -3.67
C ILE A 29 -7.56 6.72 -4.95
N GLY A 30 -7.94 5.94 -5.95
CA GLY A 30 -8.34 6.43 -7.28
C GLY A 30 -7.18 6.85 -8.19
N LYS A 31 -5.92 6.71 -7.75
CA LYS A 31 -4.76 6.95 -8.61
C LYS A 31 -4.33 5.67 -9.32
N THR A 32 -3.76 5.84 -10.51
CA THR A 32 -3.10 4.77 -11.25
C THR A 32 -1.68 4.57 -10.73
N ALA A 33 -1.30 3.32 -10.56
CA ALA A 33 0.03 2.87 -10.17
C ALA A 33 0.53 1.81 -11.17
N SER A 34 1.80 1.45 -11.05
CA SER A 34 2.39 0.33 -11.80
C SER A 34 2.86 -0.75 -10.86
N VAL A 35 2.64 -2.01 -11.21
CA VAL A 35 3.16 -3.15 -10.43
C VAL A 35 4.68 -3.22 -10.58
N TYR A 36 5.41 -3.07 -9.49
CA TYR A 36 6.87 -3.25 -9.47
C TYR A 36 7.25 -4.71 -9.15
N LEU A 37 6.61 -5.26 -8.13
CA LEU A 37 6.73 -6.67 -7.77
C LEU A 37 5.38 -7.35 -7.96
N ARG A 38 5.37 -8.47 -8.70
CA ARG A 38 4.20 -9.31 -8.97
C ARG A 38 3.26 -9.38 -7.76
N ILE A 39 1.97 -9.17 -8.01
CA ILE A 39 0.92 -9.31 -7.00
C ILE A 39 0.15 -10.61 -7.30
N PRO A 40 0.25 -11.63 -6.44
CA PRO A 40 -0.53 -12.84 -6.58
C PRO A 40 -2.04 -12.58 -6.52
N GLY A 41 -2.79 -13.25 -7.39
CA GLY A 41 -4.25 -13.13 -7.43
C GLY A 41 -4.94 -13.66 -6.17
N ASN A 42 -6.24 -13.35 -6.03
CA ASN A 42 -7.11 -13.84 -4.95
C ASN A 42 -6.54 -13.63 -3.54
N ARG A 43 -5.81 -12.53 -3.32
CA ARG A 43 -5.08 -12.22 -2.08
C ARG A 43 -4.12 -13.31 -1.61
N ALA A 44 -3.61 -14.16 -2.52
CA ALA A 44 -2.69 -15.25 -2.18
C ALA A 44 -1.31 -14.76 -1.69
N GLY A 45 -1.00 -13.46 -1.86
CA GLY A 45 0.20 -12.84 -1.34
C GLY A 45 0.22 -11.34 -1.57
N ALA A 46 1.25 -10.68 -1.01
CA ALA A 46 1.51 -9.27 -1.25
C ALA A 46 2.55 -9.09 -2.36
N GLY A 47 2.30 -8.16 -3.27
CA GLY A 47 3.30 -7.61 -4.18
C GLY A 47 3.62 -6.16 -3.84
N LYS A 48 4.22 -5.43 -4.79
CA LYS A 48 4.54 -4.01 -4.64
C LYS A 48 4.08 -3.21 -5.85
N ILE A 49 3.53 -2.04 -5.59
CA ILE A 49 3.21 -1.03 -6.60
C ILE A 49 4.10 0.19 -6.42
N THR A 50 4.34 0.88 -7.53
CA THR A 50 4.98 2.19 -7.58
C THR A 50 3.92 3.22 -7.93
N LEU A 51 3.77 4.23 -7.07
CA LEU A 51 2.78 5.29 -7.20
C LEU A 51 3.43 6.67 -7.02
N ALA A 52 3.07 7.61 -7.88
CA ALA A 52 3.45 9.01 -7.71
C ALA A 52 2.45 9.73 -6.79
N VAL A 53 2.89 10.14 -5.60
CA VAL A 53 2.10 10.91 -4.62
C VAL A 53 2.84 12.20 -4.31
N GLN A 54 2.17 13.35 -4.45
CA GLN A 54 2.74 14.67 -4.15
C GLN A 54 4.09 14.96 -4.86
N GLY A 55 4.20 14.57 -6.13
CA GLY A 55 5.41 14.79 -6.94
C GLY A 55 6.58 13.88 -6.58
N ARG A 56 6.38 12.87 -5.74
CA ARG A 56 7.38 11.86 -5.39
C ARG A 56 6.86 10.47 -5.73
N THR A 57 7.73 9.66 -6.32
CA THR A 57 7.45 8.25 -6.58
C THR A 57 7.80 7.44 -5.35
N ALA A 58 6.84 6.69 -4.82
CA ALA A 58 7.02 5.82 -3.67
C ALA A 58 6.50 4.41 -3.96
N GLU A 59 7.05 3.43 -3.26
CA GLU A 59 6.62 2.04 -3.33
C GLU A 59 5.70 1.71 -2.17
N PHE A 60 4.65 0.96 -2.45
CA PHE A 60 3.70 0.49 -1.43
C PHE A 60 3.41 -0.99 -1.63
N ASN A 61 3.07 -1.68 -0.55
CA ASN A 61 2.58 -3.05 -0.65
C ASN A 61 1.19 -3.05 -1.30
N ALA A 62 0.92 -4.09 -2.08
CA ALA A 62 -0.37 -4.21 -2.76
C ALA A 62 -0.87 -5.65 -2.79
N MET A 63 -2.19 -5.77 -2.74
CA MET A 63 -2.92 -7.03 -2.91
C MET A 63 -4.02 -6.83 -3.96
N THR A 64 -4.46 -7.91 -4.57
CA THR A 64 -5.60 -7.90 -5.49
C THR A 64 -6.55 -9.04 -5.16
N ASP A 65 -7.85 -8.77 -5.28
CA ASP A 65 -8.89 -9.80 -5.19
C ASP A 65 -9.11 -10.50 -6.54
N GLY A 66 -8.50 -10.00 -7.62
CA GLY A 66 -8.63 -10.55 -8.98
C GLY A 66 -7.54 -11.55 -9.36
N GLU A 67 -7.22 -11.58 -10.66
CA GLU A 67 -6.15 -12.40 -11.23
C GLU A 67 -4.74 -11.95 -10.79
N ASP A 68 -3.75 -12.79 -11.08
CA ASP A 68 -2.33 -12.46 -10.89
C ASP A 68 -1.96 -11.21 -11.72
N LEU A 69 -1.26 -10.27 -11.09
CA LEU A 69 -0.81 -9.03 -11.73
C LEU A 69 0.72 -9.07 -11.89
N PRO A 70 1.24 -9.32 -13.11
CA PRO A 70 2.66 -9.28 -13.40
C PRO A 70 3.26 -7.89 -13.21
N THR A 71 4.58 -7.83 -13.02
CA THR A 71 5.35 -6.58 -13.07
C THR A 71 5.07 -5.79 -14.36
N GLY A 72 4.98 -4.47 -14.23
CA GLY A 72 4.64 -3.53 -15.29
C GLY A 72 3.14 -3.36 -15.53
N THR A 73 2.28 -4.14 -14.86
CA THR A 73 0.83 -4.02 -15.04
C THR A 73 0.32 -2.68 -14.51
N PRO A 74 -0.44 -1.89 -15.31
CA PRO A 74 -1.11 -0.71 -14.81
C PRO A 74 -2.29 -1.11 -13.93
N VAL A 75 -2.37 -0.52 -12.75
CA VAL A 75 -3.39 -0.84 -11.74
C VAL A 75 -4.01 0.43 -11.17
N LEU A 76 -5.28 0.33 -10.78
CA LEU A 76 -6.00 1.36 -10.04
C LEU A 76 -5.99 1.01 -8.56
N VAL A 77 -5.65 1.98 -7.72
CA VAL A 77 -5.76 1.85 -6.26
C VAL A 77 -7.22 2.01 -5.86
N LEU A 78 -7.82 0.93 -5.35
CA LEU A 78 -9.24 0.89 -4.99
C LEU A 78 -9.49 1.29 -3.54
N SER A 79 -8.67 0.78 -2.62
CA SER A 79 -8.81 1.04 -1.19
C SER A 79 -7.51 0.81 -0.44
N GLN A 80 -7.46 1.32 0.79
CA GLN A 80 -6.34 1.12 1.70
C GLN A 80 -6.68 0.03 2.73
N LEU A 81 -5.78 -0.94 2.90
CA LEU A 81 -5.90 -1.99 3.91
C LEU A 81 -5.16 -1.61 5.20
N THR A 82 -3.94 -1.08 5.07
CA THR A 82 -3.10 -0.57 6.17
C THR A 82 -2.33 0.66 5.69
N SER A 83 -1.59 1.34 6.58
CA SER A 83 -0.82 2.54 6.25
C SER A 83 0.10 2.40 5.02
N ASP A 84 0.58 1.19 4.70
CA ASP A 84 1.49 0.90 3.59
C ASP A 84 0.95 -0.16 2.61
N THR A 85 -0.28 -0.65 2.80
CA THR A 85 -0.86 -1.71 1.95
C THR A 85 -2.15 -1.26 1.30
N PHE A 86 -2.23 -1.41 -0.02
CA PHE A 86 -3.39 -1.06 -0.83
C PHE A 86 -4.02 -2.28 -1.51
N VAL A 87 -5.32 -2.20 -1.75
CA VAL A 87 -6.03 -3.11 -2.66
C VAL A 87 -6.06 -2.46 -4.03
N VAL A 88 -5.66 -3.21 -5.05
CA VAL A 88 -5.58 -2.73 -6.43
C VAL A 88 -6.27 -3.68 -7.40
N ALA A 89 -6.72 -3.13 -8.52
CA ALA A 89 -7.23 -3.90 -9.65
C ALA A 89 -6.56 -3.45 -10.95
N ARG A 90 -6.45 -4.36 -11.92
CA ARG A 90 -5.96 -4.03 -13.26
C ARG A 90 -6.80 -2.91 -13.86
N VAL A 91 -6.16 -1.87 -14.42
CA VAL A 91 -6.88 -0.90 -15.24
C VAL A 91 -7.33 -1.60 -16.52
N GLY A 92 -8.64 -1.75 -16.70
CA GLY A 92 -9.20 -2.25 -17.95
C GLY A 92 -8.72 -1.35 -19.08
N ARG A 93 -8.03 -1.91 -20.07
CA ARG A 93 -7.66 -1.15 -21.26
C ARG A 93 -8.97 -0.86 -22.00
N GLU A 94 -9.45 0.38 -21.91
CA GLU A 94 -10.41 0.89 -22.89
C GLU A 94 -9.72 0.86 -24.25
N SER A 95 -9.87 -0.28 -24.93
CA SER A 95 -9.56 -0.44 -26.33
C SER A 95 -10.29 0.67 -27.06
N GLY A 96 -9.53 1.58 -27.65
CA GLY A 96 -10.07 2.62 -28.51
C GLY A 96 -11.02 2.00 -29.51
N LEU A 97 -12.31 2.28 -29.34
CA LEU A 97 -13.26 2.25 -30.43
C LEU A 97 -13.21 3.65 -31.05
N SER A 98 -12.31 3.79 -32.02
CA SER A 98 -12.53 4.69 -33.15
C SER A 98 -13.67 4.14 -34.02
#